data_AF-A0A7V0PJ55-F1
#
_entry.id   AF-A0A7V0PJ55-F1
#
_cell.length_a   1.000
_cell.length_b   1.000
_cell.length_c   1.000
_cell.angle_alpha   90.00
_cell.angle_beta   90.00
_cell.angle_gamma   90.00
#
_symmetry.space_group_name_H-M   'P 1'
#
loop_
_entity.id
_entity.type
_entity.pdbx_description
1 polymer ?
#
loop_
_entity_poly.entity_id
_entity_poly.type
_entity_poly.pdbx_seq_one_letter_code
_entity_poly.pdbx_strand_id
1 'polypeptide(L)'
;MVLVDRYVRRVDYRGLLLVQVGTVAALSTVGALLFESLPTHLSGGLTEGILVTGVLATALALYILNRFQSYSTAAYTAIILTMEPVFAALFGAILLGETLGPLQIVGAVVIVVSTLIPKLSVRPARTGR
;
A
#
# COMPACT_ATOMS: atom_id res chain seq x y z
N MET A 1 -2.17 -6.61 -7.55
CA MET A 1 -0.90 -6.19 -8.18
C MET A 1 -0.56 -6.90 -9.49
N VAL A 2 -0.95 -8.16 -9.71
CA VAL A 2 -0.65 -8.88 -10.97
C VAL A 2 -1.15 -8.13 -12.23
N LEU A 3 -2.31 -7.46 -12.15
CA LEU A 3 -2.84 -6.63 -13.24
C LEU A 3 -2.02 -5.35 -13.48
N VAL A 4 -1.52 -4.72 -12.41
CA VAL A 4 -0.68 -3.51 -12.49
C VAL A 4 0.68 -3.85 -13.11
N ASP A 5 1.33 -4.94 -12.68
CA ASP A 5 2.59 -5.43 -13.28
C ASP A 5 2.45 -5.75 -14.78
N ARG A 6 1.28 -6.24 -15.21
CA ARG A 6 1.00 -6.53 -16.63
C ARG A 6 0.80 -5.27 -17.48
N TYR A 7 0.24 -4.20 -16.90
CA TYR A 7 -0.07 -2.95 -17.60
C TYR A 7 1.04 -1.88 -17.51
N VAL A 8 1.81 -1.84 -16.42
CA VAL A 8 2.96 -0.93 -16.24
C VAL A 8 4.05 -1.16 -17.31
N ARG A 9 4.16 -2.38 -17.86
CA ARG A 9 5.08 -2.68 -18.96
C ARG A 9 4.59 -2.28 -20.34
N ARG A 10 3.31 -1.91 -20.49
CA ARG A 10 2.68 -1.57 -21.78
C ARG A 10 2.21 -0.12 -21.90
N VAL A 11 2.14 0.61 -20.78
CA VAL A 11 1.62 1.98 -20.72
C VAL A 11 2.49 2.81 -19.78
N ASP A 12 2.70 4.09 -20.10
CA ASP A 12 3.43 5.03 -19.24
C ASP A 12 2.87 5.03 -17.80
N TYR A 13 3.74 4.73 -16.83
CA TYR A 13 3.42 4.62 -15.39
C TYR A 13 2.68 5.84 -14.82
N ARG A 14 2.85 7.02 -15.43
CA ARG A 14 2.18 8.27 -15.06
C ARG A 14 0.68 8.23 -15.33
N GLY A 15 0.27 7.62 -16.45
CA GLY A 15 -1.14 7.47 -16.81
C GLY A 15 -1.88 6.51 -15.89
N LEU A 16 -1.23 5.41 -15.50
CA LEU A 16 -1.80 4.47 -14.52
C LEU A 16 -2.02 5.12 -13.15
N LEU A 17 -1.07 5.96 -12.72
CA LEU A 17 -1.18 6.68 -11.45
C LEU A 17 -2.40 7.61 -11.43
N LEU A 18 -2.59 8.34 -12.53
CA LEU A 18 -3.66 9.31 -12.66
C LEU A 18 -5.02 8.63 -12.62
N VAL A 19 -5.15 7.45 -13.27
CA VAL A 19 -6.35 6.63 -13.21
C VAL A 19 -6.58 6.04 -11.82
N GLN A 20 -5.53 5.53 -11.14
CA GLN A 20 -5.67 4.98 -9.79
C GLN A 20 -6.10 6.03 -8.77
N VAL A 21 -5.37 7.14 -8.70
CA VAL A 21 -5.69 8.25 -7.77
C VAL A 21 -7.05 8.86 -8.12
N GLY A 22 -7.33 9.06 -9.41
CA GLY A 22 -8.62 9.60 -9.86
C GLY A 22 -9.80 8.67 -9.53
N THR A 23 -9.64 7.36 -9.70
CA THR A 23 -10.70 6.39 -9.37
C THR A 23 -10.95 6.34 -7.87
N VAL A 24 -9.89 6.30 -7.05
CA VAL A 24 -10.01 6.33 -5.59
C VAL A 24 -10.66 7.63 -5.12
N ALA A 25 -10.24 8.78 -5.66
CA ALA A 25 -10.83 10.07 -5.31
C ALA A 25 -12.32 10.13 -5.67
N ALA A 26 -12.71 9.66 -6.87
CA ALA A 26 -14.10 9.66 -7.30
C ALA A 26 -14.96 8.74 -6.43
N LEU A 27 -14.52 7.50 -6.21
CA LEU A 27 -15.26 6.54 -5.39
C LEU A 27 -15.36 6.98 -3.92
N SER A 28 -14.27 7.52 -3.37
CA SER A 28 -14.26 8.03 -1.99
C SER A 28 -15.18 9.25 -1.85
N THR A 29 -15.21 10.14 -2.84
CA THR A 29 -16.15 11.29 -2.86
C THR A 29 -17.61 10.82 -2.91
N VAL A 30 -17.93 9.86 -3.78
CA VAL A 30 -19.28 9.30 -3.87
C VAL A 30 -19.67 8.59 -2.57
N GLY A 31 -18.76 7.83 -1.98
CA GLY A 31 -18.97 7.18 -0.68
C GLY A 31 -19.23 8.19 0.44
N ALA A 32 -18.42 9.25 0.53
CA ALA A 32 -18.60 10.30 1.52
C ALA A 32 -19.95 11.01 1.38
N LEU A 33 -20.40 11.29 0.15
CA LEU A 33 -21.71 11.93 -0.10
C LEU A 33 -22.91 11.01 0.24
N LEU A 34 -22.75 9.69 0.11
CA LEU A 34 -23.83 8.73 0.35
C LEU A 34 -23.92 8.26 1.81
N PHE A 35 -22.78 8.18 2.52
CA PHE A 35 -22.69 7.53 3.83
C PHE A 35 -22.24 8.45 4.97
N GLU A 36 -21.65 9.60 4.70
CA GLU A 36 -21.16 10.52 5.73
C GLU A 36 -21.93 11.84 5.76
N SER A 37 -22.03 12.43 6.95
CA SER A 37 -22.52 13.79 7.13
C SER A 37 -21.35 14.76 6.93
N LEU A 38 -21.46 15.71 5.99
CA LEU A 38 -20.35 16.64 5.74
C LEU A 38 -19.99 17.41 7.02
N PRO A 39 -18.68 17.47 7.38
CA PRO A 39 -18.25 18.22 8.54
C PRO A 39 -18.61 19.69 8.35
N THR A 40 -19.37 20.25 9.30
CA THR A 40 -19.79 21.65 9.29
C THR A 40 -18.66 22.63 9.59
N HIS A 41 -17.57 22.12 10.19
CA HIS A 41 -16.36 22.88 10.48
C HIS A 41 -15.11 22.08 10.12
N LEU A 42 -14.28 22.65 9.24
CA LEU A 42 -12.93 22.17 8.98
C LEU A 42 -12.02 22.66 10.11
N SER A 43 -11.83 21.82 11.12
CA SER A 43 -10.80 22.04 12.13
C SER A 43 -9.42 21.98 11.45
N GLY A 44 -8.48 22.85 11.86
CA GLY A 44 -7.13 22.90 11.27
C GLY A 44 -6.44 21.53 11.21
N GLY A 45 -6.59 20.72 12.27
CA GLY A 45 -6.03 19.36 12.32
C GLY A 45 -6.69 18.36 11.37
N LEU A 46 -7.96 18.55 11.00
CA LEU A 46 -8.65 17.70 10.02
C LEU A 46 -8.09 17.95 8.61
N THR A 47 -7.91 19.23 8.24
CA THR A 47 -7.29 19.61 6.96
C THR A 47 -5.86 19.13 6.85
N GLU A 48 -5.07 19.26 7.91
CA GLU A 48 -3.68 18.76 7.94
C GLU A 48 -3.63 17.24 7.78
N GLY A 49 -4.47 16.50 8.52
CA GLY A 49 -4.57 15.05 8.41
C GLY A 49 -4.95 14.58 7.01
N ILE A 50 -5.93 15.24 6.36
CA ILE A 50 -6.36 14.93 4.99
C ILE A 50 -5.23 15.20 3.99
N LEU A 51 -4.52 16.33 4.13
CA LEU A 51 -3.42 16.66 3.22
C LEU A 51 -2.26 15.67 3.37
N VAL A 52 -1.86 15.34 4.60
CA VAL A 52 -0.78 14.39 4.86
C VAL A 52 -1.15 13.00 4.34
N THR A 53 -2.34 12.50 4.64
CA THR A 53 -2.76 11.15 4.21
C THR A 53 -3.06 11.06 2.71
N GLY A 54 -3.70 12.07 2.12
CA GLY A 54 -3.99 12.11 0.69
C GLY A 54 -2.73 12.29 -0.16
N VAL A 55 -1.86 13.22 0.21
CA VAL A 55 -0.67 13.54 -0.61
C VAL A 55 0.49 12.61 -0.30
N LEU A 56 0.89 12.50 0.97
CA LEU A 56 2.07 11.71 1.35
C LEU A 56 1.75 10.22 1.43
N ALA A 57 0.67 9.83 2.12
CA ALA A 57 0.36 8.42 2.29
C ALA A 57 -0.24 7.78 1.02
N THR A 58 -1.00 8.53 0.21
CA THR A 58 -1.66 7.96 -0.99
C THR A 58 -0.91 8.30 -2.28
N ALA A 59 -0.83 9.59 -2.66
CA ALA A 59 -0.27 9.96 -3.97
C ALA A 59 1.23 9.63 -4.07
N LEU A 60 2.02 9.95 -3.05
CA LEU A 60 3.45 9.66 -3.03
C LEU A 60 3.73 8.15 -2.89
N ALA A 61 2.99 7.42 -2.05
CA ALA A 61 3.16 5.98 -1.94
C ALA A 61 2.84 5.27 -3.27
N LEU A 62 1.73 5.62 -3.92
CA LEU A 62 1.38 5.09 -5.25
C LEU A 62 2.40 5.48 -6.32
N TYR A 63 2.93 6.72 -6.26
CA TYR A 63 4.03 7.17 -7.11
C TYR A 63 5.26 6.29 -6.97
N ILE A 64 5.73 6.10 -5.74
CA ILE A 64 6.86 5.24 -5.41
C ILE A 64 6.58 3.81 -5.86
N LEU A 65 5.41 3.24 -5.53
CA LEU A 65 5.02 1.87 -5.90
C LEU A 65 5.00 1.65 -7.42
N ASN A 66 4.42 2.56 -8.20
CA ASN A 66 4.37 2.44 -9.66
C ASN A 66 5.75 2.70 -10.29
N ARG A 67 6.53 3.63 -9.74
CA ARG A 67 7.92 3.86 -10.15
C ARG A 67 8.76 2.60 -9.91
N PHE A 68 8.79 2.05 -8.70
CA PHE A 68 9.58 0.86 -8.40
C PHE A 68 9.11 -0.38 -9.18
N GLN A 69 7.80 -0.54 -9.43
CA GLN A 69 7.30 -1.60 -10.32
C GLN A 69 7.73 -1.42 -11.79
N SER A 70 7.95 -0.17 -12.25
CA SER A 70 8.44 0.07 -13.62
C SER A 70 9.92 -0.26 -13.81
N TYR A 71 10.73 -0.24 -12.74
CA TYR A 71 12.16 -0.55 -12.79
C TYR A 71 12.53 -1.94 -12.25
N SER A 72 11.63 -2.60 -11.51
CA SER A 72 11.92 -3.84 -10.80
C SER A 72 10.79 -4.87 -10.98
N THR A 73 11.13 -6.15 -11.02
CA THR A 73 10.15 -7.24 -11.12
C THR A 73 9.20 -7.23 -9.91
N ALA A 74 7.92 -7.56 -10.12
CA ALA A 74 6.87 -7.63 -9.08
C ALA A 74 7.30 -8.31 -7.77
N ALA A 75 8.29 -9.20 -7.83
CA ALA A 75 8.94 -9.82 -6.68
C ALA A 75 9.46 -8.80 -5.66
N TYR A 76 10.22 -7.76 -6.04
CA TYR A 76 10.78 -6.80 -5.08
C TYR A 76 9.71 -5.91 -4.44
N THR A 77 8.70 -5.53 -5.21
CA THR A 77 7.57 -4.74 -4.70
C THR A 77 6.77 -5.54 -3.66
N ALA A 78 6.59 -6.84 -3.89
CA ALA A 78 5.97 -7.72 -2.92
C ALA A 78 6.76 -7.77 -1.60
N ILE A 79 8.10 -7.75 -1.66
CA ILE A 79 8.96 -7.73 -0.46
C ILE A 79 8.73 -6.46 0.37
N ILE A 80 8.70 -5.30 -0.28
CA ILE A 80 8.50 -4.02 0.38
C ILE A 80 7.11 -3.98 1.03
N LEU A 81 6.06 -4.38 0.31
CA LEU A 81 4.69 -4.46 0.84
C LEU A 81 4.56 -5.41 2.03
N THR A 82 5.31 -6.52 2.02
CA THR A 82 5.31 -7.44 3.14
C THR A 82 6.11 -6.95 4.35
N MET A 83 7.01 -5.98 4.15
CA MET A 83 7.74 -5.33 5.25
C MET A 83 6.98 -4.14 5.83
N GLU A 84 6.06 -3.53 5.08
CA GLU A 84 5.18 -2.45 5.55
C GLU A 84 4.45 -2.78 6.86
N PRO A 85 3.75 -3.93 7.04
CA PRO A 85 3.12 -4.28 8.31
C PRO A 85 4.12 -4.51 9.45
N VAL A 86 5.35 -4.92 9.17
CA VAL A 86 6.41 -5.07 10.18
C VAL A 86 6.85 -3.71 10.69
N PHE A 87 7.08 -2.75 9.78
CA PHE A 87 7.40 -1.38 10.16
C PHE A 87 6.23 -0.68 10.84
N ALA A 88 4.99 -0.90 10.38
CA ALA A 88 3.79 -0.37 11.02
C ALA A 88 3.65 -0.87 12.46
N ALA A 89 3.86 -2.17 12.72
CA ALA A 89 3.85 -2.73 14.07
C ALA A 89 4.99 -2.17 14.94
N LEU A 90 6.20 -2.02 14.38
CA LEU A 90 7.35 -1.47 15.08
C LEU A 90 7.13 0.01 15.47
N PHE A 91 6.67 0.83 14.53
CA PHE A 91 6.41 2.24 14.77
C PHE A 91 5.16 2.46 15.63
N GLY A 92 4.14 1.61 15.55
CA GLY A 92 3.01 1.62 16.48
C GLY A 92 3.45 1.37 17.93
N ALA A 93 4.33 0.40 18.15
CA ALA A 93 4.89 0.13 19.47
C ALA A 93 5.80 1.26 19.98
N ILE A 94 6.63 1.86 19.12
CA ILE A 94 7.61 2.89 19.52
C ILE A 94 6.98 4.29 19.63
N LEU A 95 6.23 4.75 18.62
CA LEU A 95 5.69 6.11 18.58
C LEU A 95 4.36 6.26 19.31
N LEU A 96 3.47 5.27 19.25
CA LEU A 96 2.17 5.34 19.92
C LEU A 96 2.19 4.68 21.31
N GLY A 97 3.27 3.98 21.65
CA GLY A 97 3.39 3.26 22.92
C GLY A 97 2.40 2.10 23.04
N GLU A 98 1.86 1.62 21.93
CA GLU A 98 0.89 0.52 21.93
C GLU A 98 1.56 -0.77 22.38
N THR A 99 1.06 -1.36 23.47
CA THR A 99 1.49 -2.69 23.88
C THR A 99 0.87 -3.72 22.96
N LEU A 100 1.73 -4.41 22.21
CA LEU A 100 1.30 -5.45 21.29
C LEU A 100 0.64 -6.59 22.08
N GLY A 101 -0.68 -6.69 21.97
CA GLY A 101 -1.44 -7.76 22.59
C GLY A 101 -1.05 -9.13 22.01
N PRO A 102 -1.35 -10.24 22.71
CA PRO A 102 -0.98 -11.58 22.27
C PRO A 102 -1.47 -11.89 20.84
N LEU A 103 -2.66 -11.39 20.48
CA LEU A 103 -3.25 -11.58 19.16
C LEU A 103 -2.52 -10.80 18.05
N GLN A 104 -1.99 -9.61 18.36
CA GLN A 104 -1.21 -8.81 17.41
C GLN A 104 0.16 -9.45 17.16
N ILE A 105 0.76 -10.06 18.18
CA ILE A 105 2.01 -10.84 18.04
C ILE A 105 1.78 -12.05 17.12
N VAL A 106 0.69 -12.80 17.33
CA VAL A 106 0.33 -13.94 16.46
C VAL A 106 0.11 -13.46 15.02
N GLY A 107 -0.61 -12.35 14.82
CA GLY A 107 -0.82 -11.76 13.50
C GLY A 107 0.49 -11.35 12.82
N ALA A 108 1.41 -10.72 13.54
CA ALA A 108 2.73 -10.34 13.02
C ALA A 108 3.55 -11.56 12.58
N VAL A 109 3.56 -12.63 13.39
CA VAL A 109 4.24 -13.88 13.03
C VAL A 109 3.64 -14.50 11.78
N VAL A 110 2.31 -14.55 11.66
CA VAL A 110 1.62 -15.09 10.49
C VAL A 110 1.98 -14.30 9.22
N ILE A 111 2.04 -12.97 9.28
CA ILE A 111 2.43 -12.12 8.14
C ILE A 111 3.87 -12.41 7.71
N VAL A 112 4.81 -12.47 8.66
CA VAL A 112 6.23 -12.73 8.39
C VAL A 112 6.40 -14.13 7.77
N VAL A 113 5.77 -15.15 8.35
CA VAL A 113 5.83 -16.53 7.86
C VAL A 113 5.21 -16.64 6.45
N SER A 114 4.03 -16.07 6.24
CA SER A 114 3.35 -16.08 4.95
C SER A 114 4.17 -15.39 3.85
N THR A 115 4.93 -14.37 4.21
CA THR A 115 5.85 -13.66 3.30
C THR A 115 7.08 -14.47 2.94
N LEU A 116 7.60 -15.25 3.89
CA LEU A 116 8.86 -15.99 3.72
C LEU A 116 8.69 -17.29 2.93
N ILE A 117 7.54 -17.96 3.07
CA ILE A 117 7.24 -19.24 2.42
C ILE A 117 7.39 -19.17 0.87
N PRO A 118 6.83 -18.17 0.17
CA PRO A 118 6.96 -18.06 -1.29
C PRO A 118 8.39 -17.82 -1.76
N LYS A 119 9.24 -17.18 -0.94
CA LYS A 119 10.65 -16.93 -1.29
C LYS A 119 11.52 -18.18 -1.21
N LEU A 120 11.15 -19.14 -0.38
CA LEU A 120 11.83 -20.43 -0.27
C LEU A 120 11.34 -21.41 -1.34
N SER A 121 10.15 -21.18 -1.91
CA SER A 121 9.63 -21.89 -3.07
C SER A 121 10.15 -21.28 -4.38
N VAL A 122 11.47 -21.21 -4.54
CA VAL A 122 12.09 -21.04 -5.87
C VAL A 122 11.92 -22.39 -6.58
N ARG A 123 10.83 -22.54 -7.33
CA ARG A 123 10.69 -23.64 -8.28
C ARG A 123 11.71 -23.40 -9.42
N PRO A 124 12.58 -24.36 -9.75
CA PRO A 124 13.67 -24.17 -10.69
C PRO A 124 13.17 -23.92 -12.12
N ALA A 125 14.04 -23.24 -12.88
CA ALA A 125 13.88 -22.76 -14.25
C ALA A 125 13.02 -23.65 -15.17
N ARG A 126 12.07 -23.03 -15.90
CA ARG A 126 11.60 -23.59 -17.18
C ARG A 126 12.54 -23.11 -18.28
N THR A 127 13.59 -23.90 -18.50
CA THR A 127 14.28 -23.96 -19.79
C THR A 127 13.34 -24.63 -20.81
N GLY A 128 13.26 -24.06 -22.01
CA GLY A 128 12.88 -24.79 -23.23
C GLY A 128 11.50 -24.47 -23.82
N ARG A 129 11.45 -23.51 -24.76
CA ARG A 129 11.45 -23.79 -26.21
C ARG A 129 11.77 -22.53 -27.00
#